data_AF-A0A3R7QYS5-F1
#
_entry.id   AF-A0A3R7QYS5-F1
#
_cell.length_a   1.000
_cell.length_b   1.000
_cell.length_c   1.000
_cell.angle_alpha   90.00
_cell.angle_beta   90.00
_cell.angle_gamma   90.00
#
_symmetry.space_group_name_H-M   'P 1'
#
loop_
_entity.id
_entity.type
_entity.pdbx_description
1 polymer ?
#
loop_
_entity_poly.entity_id
_entity_poly.type
_entity_poly.pdbx_seq_one_letter_code
_entity_poly.pdbx_strand_id
1 'polypeptide(L)'
;MNTSLFFLAAVAAVAADKIPDFVVPGKCPVVDEKSLFDEQIPNHSKYAGVWYEIALTNNPYQLLKQCVRNEYSFDGNKFIAKSTGINADGNLMKRNGQILPMPLGDPHLSVDYEGSWIAPYVILDTDYENFSCIYSTPAPNITSDTTPTSPSSSPARQAFLTNT
;
A
#
# COMPACT_ATOMS: atom_id res chain seq x y z
N MET A 1 -47.54 -0.54 51.31
CA MET A 1 -46.91 0.36 50.34
C MET A 1 -45.51 -0.18 50.09
N ASN A 2 -45.35 -1.08 49.12
CA ASN A 2 -44.08 -1.76 48.84
C ASN A 2 -43.47 -1.17 47.56
N THR A 3 -42.52 -0.27 47.73
CA THR A 3 -41.75 0.34 46.65
C THR A 3 -40.73 -0.67 46.14
N SER A 4 -41.05 -1.36 45.04
CA SER A 4 -40.07 -2.16 44.30
C SER A 4 -39.17 -1.22 43.48
N LEU A 5 -37.91 -1.09 43.89
CA LEU A 5 -36.87 -0.45 43.09
C LEU A 5 -36.50 -1.38 41.93
N PHE A 6 -36.93 -1.03 40.72
CA PHE A 6 -36.37 -1.63 39.50
C PHE A 6 -35.00 -1.02 39.23
N PHE A 7 -33.94 -1.77 39.52
CA PHE A 7 -32.59 -1.44 39.05
C PHE A 7 -32.50 -1.77 37.56
N LEU A 8 -32.59 -0.75 36.69
CA LEU A 8 -32.15 -0.86 35.30
C LEU A 8 -30.62 -0.87 35.27
N ALA A 9 -30.03 -2.06 35.06
CA ALA A 9 -28.63 -2.17 34.69
C ALA A 9 -28.47 -1.75 33.21
N ALA A 10 -28.02 -0.53 32.97
CA ALA A 10 -27.57 -0.10 31.65
C ALA A 10 -26.21 -0.76 31.36
N VAL A 11 -26.20 -1.84 30.59
CA VAL A 11 -24.97 -2.44 30.07
C VAL A 11 -24.49 -1.56 28.92
N ALA A 12 -23.48 -0.72 29.18
CA ALA A 12 -22.76 -0.03 28.12
C ALA A 12 -21.97 -1.06 27.30
N ALA A 13 -22.43 -1.37 26.10
CA ALA A 13 -21.66 -2.14 25.14
C ALA A 13 -20.50 -1.26 24.65
N VAL A 14 -19.30 -1.49 25.20
CA VAL A 14 -18.07 -0.93 24.65
C VAL A 14 -17.86 -1.62 23.30
N ALA A 15 -18.10 -0.91 22.20
CA ALA A 15 -17.65 -1.38 20.89
C ALA A 15 -16.12 -1.47 20.96
N ALA A 16 -15.59 -2.69 21.06
CA ALA A 16 -14.16 -2.90 20.89
C ALA A 16 -13.83 -2.52 19.44
N ASP A 17 -13.19 -1.37 19.23
CA ASP A 17 -12.59 -1.02 17.95
C ASP A 17 -11.64 -2.16 17.57
N LYS A 18 -12.07 -3.00 16.64
CA LYS A 18 -11.24 -4.08 16.13
C LYS A 18 -10.08 -3.45 15.39
N ILE A 19 -8.85 -3.79 15.80
CA ILE A 19 -7.64 -3.41 15.08
C ILE A 19 -7.78 -3.92 13.64
N PRO A 20 -7.59 -3.05 12.61
CA PRO A 20 -7.67 -3.49 11.23
C PRO A 20 -6.66 -4.60 10.92
N ASP A 21 -7.03 -5.52 10.05
CA ASP A 21 -6.22 -6.68 9.65
C ASP A 21 -4.87 -6.33 9.03
N PHE A 22 -4.77 -5.15 8.40
CA PHE A 22 -3.53 -4.62 7.84
C PHE A 22 -2.56 -4.07 8.89
N VAL A 23 -2.98 -3.93 10.16
CA VAL A 23 -2.11 -3.50 11.27
C VAL A 23 -1.59 -4.75 11.97
N VAL A 24 -0.36 -5.13 11.64
CA VAL A 24 0.28 -6.32 12.20
C VAL A 24 1.24 -5.90 13.32
N PRO A 25 1.17 -6.50 14.53
CA PRO A 25 2.13 -6.24 15.60
C PRO A 25 3.56 -6.62 15.20
N GLY A 26 4.54 -5.82 15.58
CA GLY A 26 5.96 -6.08 15.34
C GLY A 26 6.64 -5.00 14.53
N LYS A 27 7.86 -5.30 14.07
CA LYS A 27 8.61 -4.48 13.11
C LYS A 27 8.24 -4.89 11.69
N CYS A 28 8.38 -3.96 10.74
CA CYS A 28 8.26 -4.28 9.32
C CYS A 28 9.29 -5.38 8.95
N PRO A 29 8.89 -6.37 8.13
CA PRO A 29 9.83 -7.33 7.54
C PRO A 29 11.01 -6.62 6.90
N VAL A 30 12.22 -7.10 7.18
CA VAL A 30 13.43 -6.60 6.53
C VAL A 30 13.47 -7.17 5.12
N VAL A 31 13.45 -6.29 4.13
CA VAL A 31 13.62 -6.60 2.71
C VAL A 31 14.94 -5.97 2.27
N ASP A 32 15.71 -6.66 1.43
CA ASP A 32 16.92 -6.08 0.82
C ASP A 32 16.54 -5.15 -0.33
N GLU A 33 15.97 -3.99 0.04
CA GLU A 33 15.51 -2.97 -0.91
C GLU A 33 16.64 -2.52 -1.84
N LYS A 34 17.87 -2.45 -1.32
CA LYS A 34 19.03 -2.04 -2.11
C LYS A 34 19.31 -3.01 -3.25
N SER A 35 19.40 -4.31 -2.96
CA SER A 35 19.65 -5.30 -3.99
C SER A 35 18.52 -5.31 -5.03
N LEU A 36 17.27 -5.28 -4.57
CA LEU A 36 16.10 -5.26 -5.45
C LEU A 36 16.08 -4.03 -6.36
N PHE A 37 16.37 -2.85 -5.81
CA PHE A 37 16.39 -1.60 -6.56
C PHE A 37 17.52 -1.56 -7.57
N ASP A 38 18.74 -1.96 -7.17
CA ASP A 38 19.91 -2.00 -8.06
C ASP A 38 19.68 -2.98 -9.24
N GLU A 39 18.96 -4.10 -9.01
CA GLU A 39 18.56 -5.06 -10.06
C GLU A 39 17.50 -4.50 -11.03
N GLN A 40 16.59 -3.67 -10.53
CA GLN A 40 15.47 -3.12 -11.30
C GLN A 40 15.87 -1.96 -12.21
N ILE A 41 16.83 -1.12 -11.81
CA ILE A 41 17.29 0.05 -12.57
C ILE A 41 17.49 -0.24 -14.08
N PRO A 42 18.25 -1.28 -14.50
CA PRO A 42 18.45 -1.56 -15.92
C PRO A 42 17.19 -2.07 -16.65
N ASN A 43 16.15 -2.49 -15.92
CA ASN A 43 14.93 -3.09 -16.46
C ASN A 43 13.70 -2.18 -16.33
N HIS A 44 13.81 -0.97 -15.79
CA HIS A 44 12.67 -0.05 -15.65
C HIS A 44 11.90 0.18 -16.96
N SER A 45 12.60 0.28 -18.10
CA SER A 45 11.94 0.44 -19.40
C SER A 45 11.06 -0.74 -19.79
N LYS A 46 11.41 -1.97 -19.37
CA LYS A 46 10.62 -3.19 -19.61
C LYS A 46 9.38 -3.25 -18.72
N TYR A 47 9.42 -2.58 -17.57
CA TYR A 47 8.28 -2.51 -16.65
C TYR A 47 7.17 -1.55 -17.12
N ALA A 48 7.46 -0.68 -18.09
CA ALA A 48 6.45 0.16 -18.73
C ALA A 48 5.41 -0.68 -19.47
N GLY A 49 4.19 -0.16 -19.61
CA GLY A 49 3.07 -0.89 -20.20
C GLY A 49 1.85 -0.91 -19.29
N VAL A 50 1.02 -1.94 -19.45
CA VAL A 50 -0.28 -2.06 -18.78
C VAL A 50 -0.21 -3.17 -17.75
N TRP A 51 -0.63 -2.86 -16.53
CA TRP A 51 -0.66 -3.78 -15.42
C TRP A 51 -2.03 -3.77 -14.73
N TYR A 52 -2.61 -4.95 -14.57
CA TYR A 52 -3.90 -5.16 -13.91
C TYR A 52 -3.69 -5.65 -12.49
N GLU A 53 -4.36 -5.01 -11.52
CA GLU A 53 -4.33 -5.46 -10.13
C GLU A 53 -5.23 -6.70 -9.97
N ILE A 54 -4.62 -7.84 -9.66
CA ILE A 54 -5.34 -9.12 -9.49
C ILE A 54 -5.59 -9.45 -8.01
N ALA A 55 -4.74 -8.96 -7.12
CA ALA A 55 -4.91 -9.10 -5.68
C ALA A 55 -4.22 -7.94 -4.95
N LEU A 56 -4.85 -7.50 -3.86
CA LEU A 56 -4.36 -6.43 -3.00
C LEU A 56 -4.73 -6.75 -1.56
N THR A 57 -3.75 -6.73 -0.66
CA THR A 57 -4.02 -6.76 0.79
C THR A 57 -4.82 -5.51 1.19
N ASN A 58 -5.71 -5.61 2.18
CA ASN A 58 -6.62 -4.52 2.55
C ASN A 58 -5.95 -3.13 2.56
N ASN A 59 -6.37 -2.26 1.64
CA ASN A 59 -5.81 -0.92 1.46
C ASN A 59 -6.89 0.17 1.51
N PRO A 60 -7.05 0.88 2.64
CA PRO A 60 -7.99 1.99 2.75
C PRO A 60 -7.64 3.19 1.86
N TYR A 61 -6.40 3.31 1.39
CA TYR A 61 -5.95 4.41 0.53
C TYR A 61 -6.19 4.14 -0.96
N GLN A 62 -6.47 2.89 -1.35
CA GLN A 62 -6.79 2.53 -2.73
C GLN A 62 -8.21 2.98 -3.05
N LEU A 63 -8.38 3.92 -3.98
CA LEU A 63 -9.69 4.47 -4.36
C LEU A 63 -10.38 3.66 -5.46
N LEU A 64 -9.61 2.98 -6.31
CA LEU A 64 -10.13 2.09 -7.35
C LEU A 64 -10.34 0.71 -6.75
N LYS A 65 -11.58 0.22 -6.71
CA LYS A 65 -11.97 -1.02 -6.03
C LYS A 65 -12.13 -2.20 -6.98
N GLN A 66 -12.45 -1.96 -8.25
CA GLN A 66 -12.65 -3.01 -9.24
C GLN A 66 -12.07 -2.59 -10.59
N CYS A 67 -11.72 -3.59 -11.41
CA CYS A 67 -11.17 -3.39 -12.76
C CYS A 67 -9.97 -2.43 -12.77
N VAL A 68 -9.10 -2.52 -11.76
CA VAL A 68 -7.96 -1.60 -11.60
C VAL A 68 -6.93 -1.91 -12.68
N ARG A 69 -6.80 -0.99 -13.63
CA ARG A 69 -5.83 -1.00 -14.72
C ARG A 69 -4.89 0.16 -14.54
N ASN A 70 -3.59 -0.12 -14.42
CA ASN A 70 -2.52 0.86 -14.32
C ASN A 70 -1.74 0.87 -15.64
N GLU A 71 -1.52 2.05 -16.21
CA GLU A 71 -0.71 2.23 -17.41
C GLU A 71 0.50 3.09 -17.07
N TYR A 72 1.69 2.55 -17.30
CA TYR A 72 2.96 3.18 -16.98
C TYR A 72 3.73 3.53 -18.25
N SER A 73 4.18 4.78 -18.34
CA SER A 73 5.12 5.24 -19.36
C SER A 73 6.41 5.67 -18.70
N PHE A 74 7.54 5.07 -19.07
CA PHE A 74 8.85 5.42 -18.52
C PHE A 74 9.50 6.54 -19.33
N ASP A 75 9.92 7.63 -18.66
CA ASP A 75 10.53 8.81 -19.30
C ASP A 75 12.08 8.78 -19.30
N GLY A 76 12.67 7.68 -18.81
CA GLY A 76 14.12 7.54 -18.60
C GLY A 76 14.53 7.76 -17.13
N ASN A 77 13.68 8.37 -16.31
CA ASN A 77 13.95 8.61 -14.89
C ASN A 77 12.82 8.14 -13.97
N LYS A 78 11.56 8.34 -14.38
CA LYS A 78 10.38 7.96 -13.61
C LYS A 78 9.31 7.37 -14.53
N PHE A 79 8.33 6.71 -13.92
CA PHE A 79 7.11 6.30 -14.60
C PHE A 79 6.04 7.35 -14.42
N ILE A 80 5.37 7.71 -15.51
CA ILE A 80 4.10 8.41 -15.50
C ILE A 80 3.00 7.35 -15.41
N ALA A 81 2.15 7.44 -14.38
CA ALA A 81 1.09 6.48 -14.12
C ALA A 81 -0.29 7.05 -14.44
N LYS A 82 -1.08 6.28 -15.18
CA LYS A 82 -2.51 6.53 -15.38
C LYS A 82 -3.28 5.30 -14.94
N SER A 83 -4.08 5.45 -13.90
CA SER A 83 -4.86 4.34 -13.35
C SER A 83 -6.34 4.57 -13.54
N THR A 84 -7.03 3.52 -13.94
CA THR A 84 -8.46 3.53 -14.25
C THR A 84 -9.13 2.33 -13.60
N GLY A 85 -10.41 2.47 -13.29
CA GLY A 85 -11.21 1.40 -12.71
C GLY A 85 -12.54 1.93 -12.20
N ILE A 86 -13.14 1.18 -11.30
CA ILE A 86 -14.43 1.50 -10.67
C ILE A 86 -14.16 1.82 -9.19
N ASN A 87 -14.68 2.95 -8.70
CA ASN A 87 -14.53 3.36 -7.31
C ASN A 87 -15.50 2.62 -6.36
N ALA A 88 -15.45 2.93 -5.07
CA ALA A 88 -16.33 2.32 -4.07
C ALA A 88 -17.84 2.58 -4.30
N ASP A 89 -18.18 3.66 -5.00
CA ASP A 89 -19.56 4.04 -5.33
C ASP A 89 -20.06 3.38 -6.63
N GLY A 90 -19.23 2.59 -7.31
CA GLY A 90 -19.56 1.97 -8.59
C GLY A 90 -19.34 2.85 -9.83
N ASN A 91 -18.73 4.03 -9.67
CA ASN A 91 -18.46 4.96 -10.77
C ASN A 91 -17.09 4.72 -11.40
N LEU A 92 -16.99 4.95 -12.72
CA LEU A 92 -15.71 4.98 -13.41
C LEU A 92 -14.86 6.14 -12.87
N MET A 93 -13.60 5.84 -12.56
CA MET A 93 -12.65 6.82 -12.01
C MET A 93 -11.31 6.69 -12.72
N LYS A 94 -10.64 7.83 -12.87
CA LYS A 94 -9.25 7.93 -13.34
C LYS A 94 -8.41 8.63 -12.28
N ARG A 95 -7.19 8.14 -12.07
CA ARG A 95 -6.17 8.77 -11.24
C ARG A 95 -4.89 8.96 -12.05
N ASN A 96 -4.26 10.13 -11.92
CA ASN A 96 -2.93 10.36 -12.45
C ASN A 96 -1.92 10.33 -11.30
N GLY A 97 -0.74 9.81 -11.59
CA GLY A 97 0.35 9.75 -10.64
C GLY A 97 1.68 9.50 -11.32
N GLN A 98 2.67 9.18 -10.51
CA GLN A 98 4.03 8.90 -10.92
C GLN A 98 4.68 7.90 -9.97
N ILE A 99 5.63 7.12 -10.50
CA ILE A 99 6.51 6.26 -9.71
C ILE A 99 7.93 6.74 -9.98
N LEU A 100 8.59 7.27 -8.95
CA LEU A 100 9.91 7.92 -9.06
C LEU A 100 10.89 7.34 -8.04
N PRO A 101 12.22 7.49 -8.23
CA PRO A 101 13.18 7.20 -7.16
C PRO A 101 12.82 7.96 -5.88
N MET A 102 12.95 7.33 -4.71
CA MET A 102 12.61 7.95 -3.43
C MET A 102 13.34 9.30 -3.28
N PRO A 103 12.60 10.43 -3.12
CA PRO A 103 13.21 11.76 -3.08
C PRO A 103 14.25 11.96 -1.97
N LEU A 104 14.18 11.17 -0.89
CA LEU A 104 15.12 11.23 0.23
C LEU A 104 16.38 10.36 0.02
N GLY A 105 16.46 9.61 -1.09
CA GLY A 105 17.64 8.84 -1.47
C GLY A 105 17.66 7.39 -0.98
N ASP A 106 16.60 6.90 -0.33
CA ASP A 106 16.49 5.49 0.00
C ASP A 106 16.42 4.63 -1.29
N PRO A 107 16.94 3.39 -1.27
CA PRO A 107 17.11 2.61 -2.49
C PRO A 107 15.81 1.88 -2.84
N HIS A 108 14.76 2.62 -3.15
CA HIS A 108 13.50 2.11 -3.67
C HIS A 108 12.76 3.18 -4.47
N LEU A 109 11.73 2.77 -5.22
CA LEU A 109 10.82 3.69 -5.88
C LEU A 109 9.76 4.19 -4.89
N SER A 110 9.11 5.30 -5.23
CA SER A 110 7.99 5.88 -4.49
C SER A 110 6.81 6.10 -5.41
N VAL A 111 5.63 5.71 -4.95
CA VAL A 111 4.36 5.95 -5.64
C VAL A 111 3.72 7.23 -5.13
N ASP A 112 3.34 8.09 -6.06
CA ASP A 112 2.79 9.42 -5.79
C ASP A 112 1.60 9.68 -6.73
N TYR A 113 0.40 9.80 -6.17
CA TYR A 113 -0.83 10.09 -6.94
C TYR A 113 -1.41 11.43 -6.51
N GLU A 114 -2.06 12.11 -7.46
CA GLU A 114 -2.79 13.35 -7.19
C GLU A 114 -3.76 13.19 -6.00
N GLY A 115 -3.68 14.11 -5.04
CA GLY A 115 -4.51 14.11 -3.83
C GLY A 115 -4.22 12.98 -2.84
N SER A 116 -3.03 12.36 -2.89
CA SER A 116 -2.58 11.34 -1.95
C SER A 116 -1.19 11.61 -1.40
N TRP A 117 -0.83 10.86 -0.36
CA TRP A 117 0.50 10.88 0.22
C TRP A 117 1.43 9.98 -0.60
N ILE A 118 2.70 10.37 -0.70
CA ILE A 118 3.76 9.54 -1.28
C ILE A 118 4.02 8.32 -0.37
N ALA A 119 4.26 7.15 -0.98
CA ALA A 119 4.56 5.93 -0.25
C ALA A 119 5.65 5.11 -0.96
N PRO A 120 6.42 4.27 -0.24
CA PRO A 120 7.37 3.36 -0.85
C PRO A 120 6.70 2.39 -1.84
N TYR A 121 7.42 2.08 -2.90
CA TYR A 121 7.04 1.16 -3.95
C TYR A 121 8.23 0.24 -4.22
N VAL A 122 8.26 -0.89 -3.53
CA VAL A 122 9.32 -1.89 -3.66
C VAL A 122 8.76 -3.02 -4.54
N ILE A 123 9.34 -3.26 -5.71
CA ILE A 123 9.01 -4.47 -6.47
C ILE A 123 9.81 -5.60 -5.82
N LEU A 124 9.12 -6.58 -5.21
CA LEU A 124 9.73 -7.74 -4.58
C LEU A 124 10.20 -8.76 -5.61
N ASP A 125 9.42 -8.93 -6.67
CA ASP A 125 9.69 -9.87 -7.74
C ASP A 125 8.88 -9.48 -8.98
N THR A 126 9.45 -9.68 -10.16
CA THR A 126 8.77 -9.47 -11.45
C THR A 126 9.57 -10.14 -12.56
N ASP A 127 8.85 -10.72 -13.52
CA ASP A 127 9.43 -11.15 -14.80
C ASP A 127 9.29 -10.10 -15.90
N TYR A 128 8.76 -8.91 -15.57
CA TYR A 128 8.47 -7.77 -16.45
C TYR A 128 7.41 -8.03 -17.53
N GLU A 129 6.99 -9.27 -17.73
CA GLU A 129 6.11 -9.69 -18.84
C GLU A 129 4.75 -10.19 -18.38
N ASN A 130 4.69 -10.90 -17.24
CA ASN A 130 3.47 -11.59 -16.81
C ASN A 130 3.03 -11.19 -15.41
N PHE A 131 3.96 -10.96 -14.48
CA PHE A 131 3.61 -10.64 -13.10
C PHE A 131 4.54 -9.61 -12.45
N SER A 132 4.01 -8.93 -11.43
CA SER A 132 4.78 -8.09 -10.53
C SER A 132 4.19 -8.16 -9.12
N CYS A 133 5.06 -8.38 -8.14
CA CYS A 133 4.74 -8.39 -6.73
C CYS A 133 5.29 -7.12 -6.10
N ILE A 134 4.41 -6.23 -5.65
CA ILE A 134 4.79 -4.94 -5.08
C ILE A 134 4.54 -4.94 -3.61
N TYR A 135 5.43 -4.27 -2.88
CA TYR A 135 5.40 -4.10 -1.46
C TYR A 135 5.58 -2.65 -1.06
N SER A 136 4.82 -2.23 -0.05
CA SER A 136 4.93 -0.92 0.56
C SER A 136 4.86 -1.08 2.07
N THR A 137 5.89 -0.63 2.77
CA THR A 137 5.78 -0.34 4.20
C THR A 137 6.17 1.11 4.43
N PRO A 138 5.54 1.79 5.40
CA PRO A 138 6.17 2.96 5.99
C PRO A 138 7.58 2.60 6.47
N ALA A 139 8.54 3.50 6.27
CA ALA A 139 9.94 3.27 6.64
C ALA A 139 10.06 2.75 8.09
N PRO A 140 11.00 1.83 8.38
CA PRO A 140 11.35 1.54 9.76
C PRO A 140 11.91 2.82 10.37
N ASN A 141 11.18 3.45 11.28
CA ASN A 141 11.69 4.59 12.04
C ASN A 141 13.04 4.19 12.65
N ILE A 142 14.11 4.88 12.24
CA ILE A 142 15.37 4.93 12.98
C ILE A 142 15.08 5.69 14.26
N THR A 143 14.52 5.02 15.26
CA THR A 143 14.54 5.48 16.64
C THR A 143 14.75 4.27 17.52
N SER A 144 15.99 4.15 18.01
CA SER A 144 16.41 3.50 19.24
C SER A 144 15.72 2.18 19.60
N ASP A 145 16.54 1.15 19.58
CA ASP A 145 16.58 0.09 20.59
C ASP A 145 15.92 0.50 21.93
N THR A 146 15.20 -0.44 22.55
CA THR A 146 14.46 -0.38 23.84
C THR A 146 13.02 0.16 23.83
N THR A 147 12.06 -0.61 23.28
CA THR A 147 10.74 -0.95 23.91
C THR A 147 9.86 -1.70 22.89
N PRO A 148 9.33 -2.90 23.20
CA PRO A 148 8.47 -3.64 22.27
C PRO A 148 6.98 -3.20 22.30
N THR A 149 6.67 -2.03 22.87
CA THR A 149 5.29 -1.65 23.22
C THR A 149 4.66 -0.58 22.34
N SER A 150 5.37 -0.07 21.32
CA SER A 150 4.74 0.75 20.29
C SER A 150 4.45 -0.14 19.07
N PRO A 151 3.19 -0.39 18.70
CA PRO A 151 2.90 -1.00 17.42
C PRO A 151 3.48 -0.07 16.36
N SER A 152 4.44 -0.54 15.55
CA SER A 152 4.68 0.12 14.28
C SER A 152 3.37 -0.04 13.50
N SER A 153 2.52 0.98 13.56
CA SER A 153 1.12 0.97 13.10
C SER A 153 1.03 1.06 11.58
N SER A 154 2.03 0.50 10.93
CA SER A 154 2.43 0.80 9.58
C SER A 154 2.02 -0.38 8.69
N PRO A 155 0.89 -0.28 7.96
CA PRO A 155 0.44 -1.36 7.11
C PRO A 155 1.50 -1.70 6.07
N ALA A 156 2.04 -2.91 6.19
CA ALA A 156 2.70 -3.57 5.09
C ALA A 156 1.62 -3.93 4.05
N ARG A 157 1.76 -3.44 2.82
CA ARG A 157 0.79 -3.63 1.75
C ARG A 157 1.44 -4.40 0.62
N GLN A 158 0.74 -5.40 0.11
CA GLN A 158 1.16 -6.17 -1.05
C GLN A 158 0.11 -6.04 -2.16
N ALA A 159 0.58 -5.75 -3.36
CA ALA A 159 -0.21 -5.75 -4.58
C ALA A 159 0.41 -6.75 -5.56
N PHE A 160 -0.45 -7.55 -6.20
CA PHE A 160 -0.07 -8.44 -7.28
C PHE A 160 -0.64 -7.88 -8.56
N LEU A 161 0.25 -7.64 -9.53
CA LEU A 161 -0.10 -7.16 -10.85
C LEU A 161 0.17 -8.23 -11.89
N THR A 162 -0.61 -8.20 -12.98
CA THR A 162 -0.36 -9.00 -14.18
C THR A 162 -0.40 -8.13 -15.43
N ASN A 163 0.37 -8.53 -16.44
CA ASN A 163 0.38 -7.92 -17.77
C ASN A 163 -0.16 -8.99 -18.75
N THR A 164 -1.17 -8.63 -19.54
CA THR A 164 -1.87 -9.53 -20.50
C THR A 164 -2.08 -8.81 -21.81
#